data_AF-A0AAU7GY21-F1
#
_entry.id   AF-A0AAU7GY21-F1
#
_cell.length_a   1.000
_cell.length_b   1.000
_cell.length_c   1.000
_cell.angle_alpha   90.00
_cell.angle_beta   90.00
_cell.angle_gamma   90.00
#
_symmetry.space_group_name_H-M   'P 1'
#
loop_
_entity.id
_entity.type
_entity.pdbx_description
1 polymer ?
#
loop_
_entity_poly.entity_id
_entity_poly.type
_entity_poly.pdbx_seq_one_letter_code
_entity_poly.pdbx_strand_id
1 'polypeptide(L)'
;MKKLSVVCITSLLTACVLHADVTPYGSSLADAAVGKAYSSEIIIKGGAVSALDENGKERFVGEITPSDTGLTLSYCNDSPAHNCVRVQGVPVKHGIVTIRISGGLFGTNVATGGEFDKTYTIRIKNSEDSS
;
A
#
# COMPACT_ATOMS: atom_id res chain seq x y z
N MET A 1 -39.72 -41.34 29.23
CA MET A 1 -39.48 -40.15 28.38
C MET A 1 -38.13 -39.53 28.77
N LYS A 2 -37.03 -39.87 28.08
CA LYS A 2 -35.70 -39.30 28.36
C LYS A 2 -35.45 -38.16 27.37
N LYS A 3 -35.38 -36.93 27.88
CA LYS A 3 -35.04 -35.73 27.09
C LYS A 3 -33.53 -35.77 26.81
N LEU A 4 -33.14 -36.04 25.57
CA LEU A 4 -31.75 -35.90 25.13
C LEU A 4 -31.52 -34.42 24.80
N SER A 5 -30.92 -33.67 25.74
CA SER A 5 -30.44 -32.32 25.47
C SER A 5 -29.16 -32.40 24.66
N VAL A 6 -29.26 -32.22 23.34
CA VAL A 6 -28.11 -32.06 22.45
C VAL A 6 -27.55 -30.66 22.69
N VAL A 7 -26.47 -30.56 23.47
CA VAL A 7 -25.70 -29.33 23.63
C VAL A 7 -24.85 -29.16 22.37
N CYS A 8 -25.29 -28.26 21.49
CA CYS A 8 -24.54 -27.87 20.30
C CYS A 8 -23.38 -26.98 20.74
N ILE A 9 -22.20 -27.57 20.97
CA ILE A 9 -20.96 -26.84 21.22
C ILE A 9 -20.52 -26.26 19.88
N THR A 10 -21.05 -25.08 19.53
CA THR A 10 -20.53 -24.27 18.43
C THR A 10 -19.21 -23.66 18.90
N SER A 11 -18.08 -24.32 18.62
CA SER A 11 -16.79 -23.69 18.81
C SER A 11 -16.67 -22.54 17.80
N LEU A 12 -16.64 -21.32 18.31
CA LEU A 12 -16.32 -20.14 17.52
C LEU A 12 -14.82 -20.23 17.18
N LEU A 13 -14.48 -20.95 16.11
CA LEU A 13 -13.14 -20.92 15.54
C LEU A 13 -12.95 -19.52 14.94
N THR A 14 -12.31 -18.63 15.70
CA THR A 14 -11.87 -17.33 15.20
C THR A 14 -10.76 -17.56 14.19
N ALA A 15 -11.02 -17.31 12.91
CA ALA A 15 -9.97 -17.33 11.89
C ALA A 15 -9.02 -16.15 12.11
N CYS A 16 -7.72 -16.42 12.17
CA CYS A 16 -6.70 -15.36 12.17
C CYS A 16 -6.58 -14.78 10.76
N VAL A 17 -6.66 -13.45 10.64
CA VAL A 17 -6.44 -12.71 9.40
C VAL A 17 -5.15 -11.91 9.55
N LEU A 18 -4.28 -11.94 8.54
CA LEU A 18 -3.11 -11.06 8.50
C LEU A 18 -3.56 -9.61 8.32
N HIS A 19 -2.93 -8.68 9.04
CA HIS A 19 -3.14 -7.25 8.82
C HIS A 19 -1.89 -6.63 8.23
N ALA A 20 -2.07 -5.85 7.17
CA ALA A 20 -1.00 -5.02 6.66
C ALA A 20 -0.88 -3.76 7.50
N ASP A 21 0.37 -3.37 7.76
CA ASP A 21 0.70 -2.10 8.37
C ASP A 21 1.54 -1.27 7.39
N VAL A 22 0.94 -0.19 6.87
CA VAL A 22 1.53 0.64 5.81
C VAL A 22 2.09 1.92 6.40
N THR A 23 3.41 2.08 6.27
CA THR A 23 4.14 3.26 6.74
C THR A 23 4.62 4.11 5.57
N PRO A 24 4.69 5.45 5.73
CA PRO A 24 4.43 6.21 6.96
C PRO A 24 2.95 6.26 7.39
N TYR A 25 2.66 6.37 8.69
CA TYR A 25 1.28 6.23 9.19
C TYR A 25 0.34 7.37 8.78
N GLY A 26 0.86 8.53 8.38
CA GLY A 26 0.08 9.68 7.93
C GLY A 26 -0.61 9.49 6.57
N SER A 27 -1.26 10.55 6.09
CA SER A 27 -1.85 10.62 4.74
C SER A 27 -1.02 11.48 3.78
N SER A 28 0.17 11.90 4.18
CA SER A 28 1.07 12.73 3.39
C SER A 28 2.48 12.19 3.42
N LEU A 29 3.16 12.25 2.29
CA LEU A 29 4.61 12.10 2.22
C LEU A 29 5.26 13.49 2.31
N ALA A 30 6.59 13.53 2.38
CA ALA A 30 7.31 14.80 2.36
C ALA A 30 6.96 15.61 1.12
N ASP A 31 6.88 16.94 1.27
CA ASP A 31 6.68 17.85 0.14
C ASP A 31 7.84 17.73 -0.85
N ALA A 32 7.53 17.89 -2.14
CA ALA A 32 8.51 17.95 -3.21
C ALA A 32 8.63 19.38 -3.75
N ALA A 33 9.61 19.63 -4.62
CA ALA A 33 9.75 20.91 -5.31
C ALA A 33 10.06 20.68 -6.79
N VAL A 34 9.53 21.54 -7.65
CA VAL A 34 9.80 21.51 -9.09
C VAL A 34 11.31 21.60 -9.34
N GLY A 35 11.83 20.72 -10.19
CA GLY A 35 13.24 20.67 -10.56
C GLY A 35 14.19 20.09 -9.51
N LYS A 36 13.70 19.68 -8.33
CA LYS A 36 14.51 19.01 -7.29
C LYS A 36 14.26 17.51 -7.27
N ALA A 37 15.33 16.73 -7.14
CA ALA A 37 15.21 15.28 -6.97
C ALA A 37 14.36 14.95 -5.74
N TYR A 38 13.43 14.03 -5.90
CA TYR A 38 12.54 13.54 -4.85
C TYR A 38 12.68 12.03 -4.71
N SER A 39 12.66 11.54 -3.48
CA SER A 39 12.60 10.12 -3.16
C SER A 39 11.90 9.92 -1.82
N SER A 40 10.95 8.99 -1.77
CA SER A 40 10.26 8.57 -0.56
C SER A 40 9.89 7.10 -0.65
N GLU A 41 9.89 6.40 0.47
CA GLU A 41 9.58 4.98 0.54
C GLU A 41 8.31 4.74 1.37
N ILE A 42 7.49 3.83 0.88
CA ILE A 42 6.28 3.34 1.52
C ILE A 42 6.53 1.86 1.81
N ILE A 43 6.50 1.48 3.09
CA ILE A 43 6.77 0.12 3.53
C ILE A 43 5.47 -0.52 3.98
N ILE A 44 5.17 -1.69 3.43
CA ILE A 44 4.02 -2.53 3.76
C ILE A 44 4.53 -3.67 4.64
N LYS A 45 4.15 -3.68 5.91
CA LYS A 45 4.50 -4.77 6.84
C LYS A 45 3.36 -5.77 6.92
N GLY A 46 3.68 -7.01 7.27
CA GLY A 46 2.69 -8.08 7.50
C GLY A 46 2.83 -9.29 6.57
N GLY A 47 3.63 -9.19 5.50
CA GLY A 47 3.91 -10.34 4.63
C GLY A 47 4.34 -9.94 3.22
N ALA A 48 4.37 -10.93 2.33
CA ALA A 48 4.51 -10.70 0.89
C ALA A 48 3.22 -10.10 0.34
N VAL A 49 3.35 -9.16 -0.59
CA VAL A 49 2.27 -8.35 -1.16
C VAL A 49 1.96 -8.84 -2.57
N SER A 50 0.68 -8.90 -2.90
CA SER A 50 0.18 -9.07 -4.27
C SER A 50 -0.92 -8.05 -4.54
N ALA A 51 -1.02 -7.61 -5.80
CA ALA A 51 -2.13 -6.80 -6.26
C ALA A 51 -2.62 -7.40 -7.58
N LEU A 52 -3.94 -7.56 -7.71
CA LEU A 52 -4.58 -8.07 -8.90
C LEU A 52 -5.41 -6.98 -9.58
N ASP A 53 -5.47 -7.01 -10.90
CA ASP A 53 -6.41 -6.22 -11.69
C ASP A 53 -7.82 -6.87 -11.71
N GLU A 54 -8.75 -6.24 -12.41
CA GLU A 54 -10.14 -6.69 -12.54
C GLU A 54 -10.28 -8.09 -13.18
N ASN A 55 -9.26 -8.56 -13.90
CA ASN A 55 -9.22 -9.86 -14.54
C ASN A 55 -8.46 -10.91 -13.70
N GLY A 56 -8.05 -10.55 -12.48
CA GLY A 56 -7.27 -11.42 -11.60
C GLY A 56 -5.81 -11.57 -12.02
N LYS A 57 -5.30 -10.71 -12.91
CA LYS A 57 -3.89 -10.72 -13.30
C LYS A 57 -3.07 -9.83 -12.36
N GLU A 58 -1.84 -10.25 -12.07
CA GLU A 58 -0.91 -9.46 -11.28
C GLU A 58 -0.67 -8.07 -11.89
N ARG A 59 -0.77 -7.05 -11.04
CA ARG A 59 -0.48 -5.65 -11.35
C ARG A 59 0.48 -5.08 -10.31
N PHE A 60 1.06 -3.93 -10.64
CA PHE A 60 1.81 -3.17 -9.65
C PHE A 60 0.87 -2.64 -8.55
N VAL A 61 1.33 -2.66 -7.30
CA VAL A 61 0.54 -2.30 -6.11
C VAL A 61 0.21 -0.81 -6.02
N GLY A 62 0.99 0.04 -6.69
CA GLY A 62 0.92 1.49 -6.59
C GLY A 62 0.34 2.18 -7.82
N GLU A 63 -0.40 3.26 -7.58
CA GLU A 63 -0.94 4.15 -8.60
C GLU A 63 -0.55 5.60 -8.27
N ILE A 64 -0.18 6.37 -9.29
CA ILE A 64 0.15 7.79 -9.18
C ILE A 64 -0.84 8.63 -9.98
N THR A 65 -1.37 9.69 -9.38
CA THR A 65 -2.28 10.62 -10.05
C THR A 65 -1.99 12.07 -9.63
N PRO A 66 -1.80 13.01 -10.57
CA PRO A 66 -1.69 12.78 -12.01
C PRO A 66 -0.32 12.14 -12.36
N SER A 67 -0.25 11.41 -13.48
CA SER A 67 0.94 10.65 -13.89
C SER A 67 2.01 11.49 -14.60
N ASP A 68 1.66 12.67 -15.11
CA ASP A 68 2.53 13.59 -15.83
C ASP A 68 3.28 14.57 -14.90
N THR A 69 3.66 14.10 -13.71
CA THR A 69 4.30 14.92 -12.67
C THR A 69 5.81 14.86 -12.69
N GLY A 70 6.41 13.90 -13.40
CA GLY A 70 7.85 13.60 -13.34
C GLY A 70 8.24 12.68 -12.18
N LEU A 71 7.27 12.24 -11.38
CA LEU A 71 7.41 11.20 -10.37
C LEU A 71 7.01 9.84 -10.94
N THR A 72 7.68 8.78 -10.49
CA THR A 72 7.39 7.39 -10.84
C THR A 72 7.32 6.53 -9.58
N LEU A 73 6.70 5.37 -9.73
CA LEU A 73 6.63 4.34 -8.69
C LEU A 73 7.40 3.10 -9.14
N SER A 74 8.13 2.50 -8.21
CA SER A 74 8.77 1.19 -8.41
C SER A 74 8.85 0.43 -7.09
N TYR A 75 9.15 -0.86 -7.14
CA TYR A 75 9.59 -1.55 -5.94
C TYR A 75 10.98 -1.04 -5.52
N CYS A 76 11.28 -1.06 -4.22
CA CYS A 76 12.57 -0.61 -3.70
C CYS A 76 13.72 -1.56 -4.05
N ASN A 77 13.42 -2.83 -4.32
CA ASN A 77 14.36 -3.90 -4.62
C ASN A 77 13.64 -5.05 -5.36
N ASP A 78 14.40 -6.04 -5.79
CA ASP A 78 13.91 -7.23 -6.52
C ASP A 78 13.37 -8.34 -5.58
N SER A 79 13.06 -8.01 -4.32
CA SER A 79 12.47 -8.98 -3.40
C SER A 79 11.10 -9.44 -3.91
N PRO A 80 10.83 -10.74 -3.97
CA PRO A 80 9.52 -11.26 -4.36
C PRO A 80 8.43 -10.93 -3.34
N ALA A 81 8.78 -10.33 -2.19
CA ALA A 81 7.81 -9.90 -1.20
C ALA A 81 7.05 -8.63 -1.61
N HIS A 82 7.57 -7.84 -2.57
CA HIS A 82 6.89 -6.65 -3.12
C HIS A 82 6.36 -5.65 -2.07
N ASN A 83 6.99 -5.61 -0.90
CA ASN A 83 6.48 -4.95 0.30
C ASN A 83 7.12 -3.57 0.57
N CYS A 84 7.88 -3.05 -0.39
CA CYS A 84 8.45 -1.72 -0.35
C CYS A 84 8.26 -1.03 -1.70
N VAL A 85 7.58 0.10 -1.70
CA VAL A 85 7.33 0.94 -2.87
C VAL A 85 8.10 2.24 -2.72
N ARG A 86 8.87 2.61 -3.74
CA ARG A 86 9.56 3.90 -3.81
C ARG A 86 8.84 4.83 -4.77
N VAL A 87 8.59 6.05 -4.31
CA VAL A 87 8.19 7.19 -5.13
C VAL A 87 9.43 8.01 -5.40
N GLN A 88 9.81 8.20 -6.67
CA GLN A 88 11.04 8.94 -7.00
C GLN A 88 10.93 9.70 -8.32
N GLY A 89 11.81 10.67 -8.53
CA GLY A 89 11.91 11.40 -9.79
C GLY A 89 12.25 12.86 -9.59
N VAL A 90 12.01 13.67 -10.63
CA VAL A 90 12.20 15.12 -10.58
C VAL A 90 10.89 15.77 -11.01
N PRO A 91 10.13 16.38 -10.08
CA PRO A 91 8.86 16.98 -10.41
C PRO A 91 8.98 18.09 -11.46
N VAL A 92 8.07 18.10 -12.44
CA VAL A 92 8.08 19.08 -13.54
C VAL A 92 6.99 20.15 -13.42
N LYS A 93 6.01 19.97 -12.54
CA LYS A 93 4.92 20.93 -12.29
C LYS A 93 4.51 20.93 -10.83
N HIS A 94 4.08 22.09 -10.33
CA HIS A 94 3.53 22.22 -8.98
C HIS A 94 2.12 21.63 -8.89
N GLY A 95 1.68 21.30 -7.68
CA GLY A 95 0.34 20.78 -7.43
C GLY A 95 0.31 19.70 -6.37
N ILE A 96 -0.83 19.01 -6.28
CA ILE A 96 -1.02 17.87 -5.38
C ILE A 96 -0.96 16.58 -6.21
N VAL A 97 -0.14 15.65 -5.76
CA VAL A 97 -0.05 14.29 -6.31
C VAL A 97 -0.58 13.32 -5.28
N THR A 98 -1.46 12.41 -5.71
CA THR A 98 -1.96 11.31 -4.90
C THR A 98 -1.25 10.02 -5.28
N ILE A 99 -0.75 9.30 -4.28
CA ILE A 99 -0.14 7.97 -4.42
C ILE A 99 -1.04 6.98 -3.69
N ARG A 100 -1.69 6.08 -4.42
CA ARG A 100 -2.52 5.02 -3.83
C ARG A 100 -1.76 3.71 -3.86
N ILE A 101 -1.65 3.05 -2.72
CA ILE A 101 -1.00 1.75 -2.53
C ILE A 101 -2.07 0.77 -2.06
N SER A 102 -2.44 -0.18 -2.92
CA SER A 102 -3.54 -1.12 -2.66
C SER A 102 -3.22 -2.54 -3.12
N GLY A 103 -3.58 -3.52 -2.30
CA GLY A 103 -3.33 -4.93 -2.57
C GLY A 103 -3.70 -5.82 -1.38
N GLY A 104 -3.17 -7.04 -1.38
CA GLY A 104 -3.36 -8.01 -0.30
C GLY A 104 -2.04 -8.65 0.13
N LEU A 105 -2.01 -9.09 1.38
CA LEU A 105 -0.96 -9.96 1.91
C LEU A 105 -1.24 -11.42 1.53
N PHE A 106 -0.22 -12.15 1.12
CA PHE A 106 -0.33 -13.60 0.94
C PHE A 106 -0.64 -14.28 2.27
N GLY A 107 -1.72 -15.08 2.27
CA GLY A 107 -2.07 -15.93 3.40
C GLY A 107 -1.00 -16.99 3.67
N THR A 108 -1.00 -17.50 4.89
CA THR A 108 -0.18 -18.63 5.32
C THR A 108 -1.08 -19.80 5.73
N ASN A 109 -0.48 -20.94 6.08
CA ASN A 109 -1.24 -22.08 6.63
C ASN A 109 -1.92 -21.79 7.98
N VAL A 110 -1.60 -20.65 8.62
CA VAL A 110 -2.05 -20.28 9.97
C VAL A 110 -3.00 -19.07 9.96
N ALA A 111 -2.94 -18.25 8.91
CA ALA A 111 -3.76 -17.04 8.80
C ALA A 111 -4.12 -16.75 7.34
N THR A 112 -5.35 -16.32 7.09
CA THR A 112 -5.77 -15.88 5.76
C THR A 112 -5.08 -14.57 5.39
N GLY A 113 -4.94 -14.33 4.09
CA GLY A 113 -4.46 -13.05 3.59
C GLY A 113 -5.35 -11.89 4.03
N GLY A 114 -4.79 -10.68 4.05
CA GLY A 114 -5.52 -9.46 4.40
C GLY A 114 -5.30 -8.37 3.37
N GLU A 115 -6.35 -7.59 3.10
CA GLU A 115 -6.33 -6.50 2.15
C GLU A 115 -5.88 -5.18 2.80
N PHE A 116 -5.34 -4.28 1.98
CA PHE A 116 -5.03 -2.91 2.39
C PHE A 116 -5.24 -1.93 1.24
N ASP A 117 -5.62 -0.71 1.60
CA ASP A 117 -5.71 0.43 0.69
C ASP A 117 -5.29 1.69 1.44
N LYS A 118 -4.23 2.34 0.97
CA LYS A 118 -3.66 3.54 1.58
C LYS A 118 -3.38 4.57 0.50
N THR A 119 -3.90 5.78 0.70
CA THR A 119 -3.61 6.92 -0.19
C THR A 119 -2.79 7.97 0.54
N TYR A 120 -1.73 8.44 -0.11
CA TYR A 120 -0.88 9.54 0.33
C TYR A 120 -0.99 10.74 -0.61
N THR A 121 -0.75 11.93 -0.06
CA THR A 121 -0.56 13.15 -0.85
C THR A 121 0.88 13.63 -0.80
N ILE A 122 1.41 14.08 -1.93
CA ILE A 122 2.64 14.88 -2.04
C ILE A 122 2.24 16.27 -2.53
N ARG A 123 2.62 17.32 -1.81
CA ARG A 123 2.53 18.69 -2.32
C ARG A 123 3.84 19.03 -3.04
N ILE A 124 3.76 19.32 -4.33
CA ILE A 124 4.89 19.83 -5.11
C ILE A 124 4.82 21.37 -5.08
N LYS A 125 5.84 21.99 -4.49
CA LYS A 125 6.02 23.45 -4.41
C LYS A 125 6.77 23.97 -5.63
N ASN A 126 6.63 25.27 -5.91
CA ASN A 126 7.50 25.92 -6.89
C ASN A 126 8.94 25.97 -6.36
N SER A 127 9.92 26.02 -7.27
CA SER A 127 11.34 26.12 -6.92
C SER A 127 11.66 27.39 -6.11
N GLU A 128 10.86 28.44 -6.28
CA GLU A 128 11.01 29.75 -5.62
C GLU A 128 10.50 29.77 -4.18
N ASP A 129 9.59 28.87 -3.80
CA ASP A 129 9.02 28.79 -2.43
C ASP A 129 9.90 27.99 -1.46
N SER A 130 11.10 27.60 -1.89
CA SER A 130 12.04 26.75 -1.14
C SER A 130 13.30 27.49 -0.67
N SER A 131 13.27 28.83 -0.67
CA SER A 131 14.35 29.71 -0.19
C SER A 131 14.13 30.20 1.24
#